data_AF-A0A926YVK5-F1
#
_entry.id   AF-A0A926YVK5-F1
#
_cell.length_a   1.000
_cell.length_b   1.000
_cell.length_c   1.000
_cell.angle_alpha   90.00
_cell.angle_beta   90.00
_cell.angle_gamma   90.00
#
_symmetry.space_group_name_H-M   'P 1'
#
loop_
_entity.id
_entity.type
_entity.pdbx_description
1 polymer ?
#
loop_
_entity_poly.entity_id
_entity_poly.type
_entity_poly.pdbx_seq_one_letter_code
_entity_poly.pdbx_strand_id
1 'polypeptide(L)'
;MIETLTLEQRQQLSHDRRKARKRWNQMLRLTQPIDRGQATVAIVQVYAHLGLSAPRILFFPSPDAAWNSIQRKLYTPTRLLRQVSIHLRQVSIQSI
;
A
#
# COMPACT_ATOMS: atom_id res chain seq x y z
N MET A 1 1.68 19.04 15.34
CA MET A 1 2.43 18.20 16.30
C MET A 1 2.12 16.75 15.98
N ILE A 2 3.13 15.91 15.75
CA ILE A 2 2.92 14.46 15.66
C ILE A 2 3.05 13.94 17.09
N GLU A 3 1.95 13.49 17.69
CA GLU A 3 1.98 12.87 19.01
C GLU A 3 2.90 11.65 18.98
N THR A 4 4.02 11.73 19.68
CA THR A 4 4.97 10.62 19.76
C THR A 4 4.42 9.57 20.69
N LEU A 5 4.11 8.39 20.14
CA LEU A 5 3.68 7.21 20.90
C LEU A 5 4.62 6.93 22.07
N THR A 6 4.04 6.63 23.23
CA THR A 6 4.77 6.20 24.43
C THR A 6 5.43 4.83 24.21
N LEU A 7 6.42 4.48 25.02
CA LEU A 7 7.14 3.20 24.89
C LEU A 7 6.19 2.01 24.99
N GLU A 8 5.26 2.05 25.93
CA GLU A 8 4.23 1.01 26.14
C GLU A 8 3.30 0.89 24.92
N GLN A 9 2.82 2.02 24.38
CA GLN A 9 2.00 2.02 23.17
C GLN A 9 2.74 1.41 21.98
N ARG A 10 4.05 1.67 21.84
CA ARG A 10 4.88 1.06 20.78
C ARG A 10 5.03 -0.45 20.96
N GLN A 11 5.23 -0.91 22.19
CA GLN A 11 5.34 -2.34 22.50
C GLN A 11 4.02 -3.07 22.23
N GLN A 12 2.90 -2.48 22.66
CA GLN A 12 1.56 -3.00 22.40
C GLN A 12 1.26 -3.08 20.90
N LEU A 13 1.53 -2.01 20.14
CA LEU A 13 1.37 -2.01 18.68
C LEU A 13 2.25 -3.06 17.98
N SER A 14 3.47 -3.29 18.47
CA SER A 14 4.35 -4.36 17.96
C SER A 14 3.75 -5.74 18.20
N HIS A 15 3.21 -5.99 19.40
CA HIS A 15 2.53 -7.24 19.73
C HIS A 15 1.29 -7.45 18.85
N ASP A 16 0.44 -6.44 18.70
CA ASP A 16 -0.80 -6.51 17.94
C ASP A 16 -0.53 -6.70 16.45
N ARG A 17 0.51 -6.06 15.91
CA ARG A 17 0.98 -6.31 14.53
C ARG A 17 1.40 -7.76 14.31
N ARG A 18 2.13 -8.37 15.25
CA ARG A 18 2.53 -9.78 15.14
C ARG A 18 1.31 -10.70 15.16
N LYS A 19 0.36 -10.46 16.06
CA LYS A 19 -0.88 -11.25 16.17
C LYS A 19 -1.73 -11.14 14.90
N ALA A 20 -1.90 -9.92 14.38
CA ALA A 20 -2.59 -9.68 13.11
C ALA A 20 -1.89 -10.42 11.96
N ARG A 21 -0.56 -10.30 11.83
CA ARG A 21 0.22 -10.99 10.80
C ARG A 21 0.06 -12.51 10.87
N LYS A 22 0.08 -13.09 12.08
CA LYS A 22 -0.12 -14.54 12.26
C LYS A 22 -1.51 -14.98 11.80
N ARG A 23 -2.57 -14.23 12.17
CA ARG A 23 -3.95 -14.51 11.75
C ARG A 23 -4.10 -14.43 10.23
N TRP A 24 -3.57 -13.39 9.61
CA TRP A 24 -3.59 -13.22 8.15
C TRP A 24 -2.81 -14.32 7.43
N ASN A 25 -1.62 -14.68 7.91
CA ASN A 25 -0.84 -15.78 7.35
C ASN A 25 -1.59 -17.12 7.42
N GLN A 26 -2.33 -17.37 8.50
CA GLN A 26 -3.13 -18.58 8.62
C GLN A 26 -4.30 -18.57 7.63
N MET A 27 -5.01 -17.44 7.50
CA MET A 27 -6.12 -17.32 6.55
C MET A 27 -5.65 -17.46 5.10
N LEU A 28 -4.52 -16.86 4.74
CA LEU A 28 -3.92 -16.96 3.40
C LEU A 28 -3.57 -18.39 2.99
N ARG A 29 -3.27 -19.28 3.95
CA ARG A 29 -3.00 -20.70 3.69
C ARG A 29 -4.26 -21.53 3.49
N LEU A 30 -5.39 -21.08 4.04
CA LEU A 30 -6.67 -21.75 3.95
C LEU A 30 -7.51 -21.30 2.75
N THR A 31 -7.21 -20.12 2.21
CA THR A 31 -7.92 -19.54 1.08
C THR A 31 -7.23 -19.92 -0.22
N GLN A 32 -8.01 -20.49 -1.15
CA GLN A 32 -7.54 -20.69 -2.51
C GLN A 32 -7.24 -19.33 -3.16
N PRO A 33 -6.24 -19.26 -4.06
CA PRO A 33 -6.01 -18.06 -4.86
C PRO A 33 -7.30 -17.66 -5.58
N ILE A 34 -7.58 -16.36 -5.62
CA ILE A 34 -8.73 -15.82 -6.35
C ILE A 34 -8.59 -16.16 -7.83
N ASP A 35 -9.60 -16.84 -8.40
CA ASP A 35 -9.76 -16.96 -9.84
C ASP A 35 -10.12 -15.59 -10.41
N ARG A 36 -9.17 -14.98 -11.11
CA ARG A 36 -9.33 -13.63 -11.67
C ARG A 36 -10.41 -13.57 -12.75
N GLY A 37 -10.62 -14.64 -13.49
CA GLY A 37 -11.65 -14.73 -14.53
C GLY A 37 -13.04 -14.74 -13.90
N GLN A 38 -13.27 -15.64 -12.94
CA GLN A 38 -14.54 -15.71 -12.22
C GLN A 38 -14.83 -14.40 -11.46
N ALA A 39 -13.83 -13.83 -10.79
CA ALA A 39 -13.99 -12.55 -10.07
C ALA A 39 -14.36 -11.40 -11.02
N THR A 40 -13.72 -11.33 -12.20
CA THR A 40 -14.02 -10.29 -13.20
C THR A 40 -15.46 -10.41 -13.69
N VAL A 41 -15.90 -11.62 -14.04
CA VAL A 41 -17.27 -11.88 -14.50
C VAL A 41 -18.28 -11.49 -13.43
N ALA A 42 -18.06 -11.92 -12.18
CA ALA A 42 -18.96 -11.62 -11.07
C ALA A 42 -19.09 -10.10 -10.84
N ILE A 43 -17.98 -9.36 -10.83
CA ILE A 43 -17.99 -7.90 -10.66
C ILE A 43 -18.76 -7.22 -11.80
N VAL A 44 -18.51 -7.62 -13.05
CA VAL A 44 -19.23 -7.05 -14.21
C VAL A 44 -20.73 -7.32 -14.12
N GLN A 45 -21.13 -8.54 -13.76
CA GLN A 45 -22.54 -8.91 -13.61
C GLN A 45 -23.25 -8.09 -12.52
N VAL A 46 -22.60 -7.89 -11.36
CA VAL A 46 -23.15 -7.06 -10.28
C VAL A 46 -23.36 -5.62 -10.74
N TYR A 47 -22.37 -5.03 -11.42
CA TYR A 47 -22.50 -3.66 -11.93
C TYR A 47 -23.59 -3.54 -13.00
N ALA A 48 -23.70 -4.51 -13.91
CA ALA A 48 -24.76 -4.57 -14.90
C ALA A 48 -26.15 -4.67 -14.24
N HIS A 49 -26.30 -5.51 -13.21
CA HIS A 49 -27.54 -5.64 -12.46
C HIS A 49 -27.97 -4.35 -11.77
N LEU A 50 -27.00 -3.55 -11.32
CA LEU A 50 -27.23 -2.24 -10.71
C LEU A 50 -27.45 -1.12 -11.74
N GLY A 51 -27.42 -1.42 -13.05
CA GLY A 51 -27.51 -0.41 -14.11
C GLY A 51 -26.30 0.53 -14.17
N LEU A 52 -25.16 0.12 -13.61
CA LEU A 52 -23.93 0.89 -13.58
C LEU A 52 -22.96 0.46 -14.68
N SER A 53 -22.10 1.38 -15.10
CA SER A 53 -20.98 1.06 -15.98
C SER A 53 -19.97 0.17 -15.26
N ALA A 54 -19.54 -0.90 -15.91
CA ALA A 54 -18.56 -1.83 -15.33
C ALA A 54 -17.22 -1.12 -15.03
N PRO A 55 -16.61 -1.38 -13.86
CA PRO A 55 -15.37 -0.74 -13.49
C PRO A 55 -14.19 -1.36 -14.23
N ARG A 56 -13.11 -0.59 -14.36
CA ARG A 56 -11.81 -1.13 -14.76
C ARG A 56 -11.20 -1.89 -13.57
N ILE A 57 -11.11 -3.21 -13.69
CA ILE A 57 -10.55 -4.07 -12.65
C ILE A 57 -9.04 -4.21 -12.89
N LEU A 58 -8.25 -4.03 -11.83
CA LEU A 58 -6.79 -4.18 -11.86
C LEU A 58 -6.36 -5.18 -10.79
N PHE A 59 -5.72 -6.26 -11.21
CA PHE A 59 -5.11 -7.24 -10.30
C PHE A 59 -3.60 -6.99 -10.22
N PHE A 60 -3.09 -6.92 -8.99
CA PHE A 60 -1.67 -6.75 -8.72
C PHE A 60 -1.09 -7.98 -8.01
N PRO A 61 0.18 -8.32 -8.26
CA PRO A 61 0.84 -9.47 -7.61
C PRO A 61 1.14 -9.22 -6.12
N SER A 62 1.19 -7.95 -5.69
CA SER A 62 1.42 -7.58 -4.30
C SER A 62 0.85 -6.19 -3.97
N PRO A 63 0.65 -5.87 -2.68
CA PRO A 63 0.27 -4.52 -2.26
C PRO A 63 1.27 -3.44 -2.71
N ASP A 64 2.57 -3.73 -2.68
CA ASP A 64 3.60 -2.79 -3.14
C ASP A 64 3.50 -2.50 -4.64
N ALA A 65 3.20 -3.52 -5.46
CA ALA A 65 2.97 -3.34 -6.88
C ALA A 65 1.75 -2.45 -7.14
N ALA A 66 0.66 -2.64 -6.37
CA ALA A 66 -0.51 -1.77 -6.43
C ALA A 66 -0.15 -0.33 -6.05
N TRP A 67 0.54 -0.13 -4.92
CA TRP A 67 0.96 1.18 -4.44
C TRP A 67 1.84 1.93 -5.46
N ASN A 68 2.82 1.25 -6.04
CA ASN A 68 3.71 1.84 -7.05
C ASN A 68 2.97 2.23 -8.34
N SER A 69 1.95 1.47 -8.73
CA SER A 69 1.13 1.80 -9.91
C SER A 69 0.33 3.09 -9.73
N ILE A 70 -0.08 3.40 -8.49
CA ILE A 70 -0.79 4.63 -8.12
C ILE A 70 0.22 5.78 -7.95
N GLN A 71 1.32 5.55 -7.22
CA GLN A 71 2.37 6.55 -7.00
C GLN A 71 2.99 7.05 -8.29
N ARG A 72 3.22 6.19 -9.30
CA ARG A 72 3.72 6.63 -10.62
C ARG A 72 2.79 7.64 -11.29
N LYS A 73 1.47 7.60 -11.01
CA LYS A 73 0.51 8.60 -11.50
C LYS A 73 0.45 9.87 -10.65
N LEU A 74 0.96 9.82 -9.42
CA LEU A 74 0.94 10.92 -8.44
C LEU A 74 2.31 11.58 -8.23
N TYR A 75 3.32 11.23 -9.03
CA TYR A 75 4.69 11.75 -8.90
C TYR A 75 4.77 13.20 -9.41
N THR A 76 4.21 14.12 -8.62
CA THR A 76 4.65 15.51 -8.53
C THR A 76 6.13 15.55 -8.10
N PRO A 77 6.94 16.54 -8.54
CA PRO A 77 8.40 16.57 -8.43
C PRO A 77 8.96 16.66 -6.99
N THR A 78 8.10 16.64 -5.97
CA THR A 78 8.45 16.84 -4.57
C THR A 78 9.42 15.79 -4.01
N ARG A 79 9.38 14.55 -4.52
CA ARG A 79 10.27 13.48 -4.05
C ARG A 79 11.69 13.61 -4.61
N LEU A 80 11.82 14.06 -5.86
CA LEU A 80 13.11 14.45 -6.45
C LEU A 80 13.67 15.69 -5.76
N LEU A 81 12.83 16.71 -5.52
CA LEU A 81 13.23 17.92 -4.79
C LEU A 81 13.71 17.62 -3.37
N ARG A 82 13.11 16.63 -2.69
CA ARG A 82 13.56 16.19 -1.35
C ARG A 82 14.93 15.49 -1.38
N GLN A 83 15.20 14.68 -2.40
CA GLN A 83 16.51 14.03 -2.55
C GLN A 83 17.61 15.05 -2.89
N VAL A 84 17.32 16.01 -3.77
CA VAL A 84 18.24 17.10 -4.12
C VAL A 84 18.54 17.98 -2.90
N SER A 85 17.53 18.37 -2.13
CA SER A 85 17.73 19.21 -0.94
C SER A 85 18.50 18.51 0.20
N ILE A 86 18.37 17.19 0.34
CA ILE A 86 19.19 16.41 1.29
C ILE A 86 20.65 16.37 0.82
N HIS A 87 20.88 16.14 -0.47
CA HIS A 87 22.22 16.08 -1.03
C HIS A 87 22.96 17.42 -0.95
N LEU A 88 22.27 18.53 -1.28
CA LEU A 88 22.84 19.88 -1.19
C LEU A 88 23.23 20.26 0.25
N ARG A 89 22.46 19.82 1.26
CA ARG A 89 22.83 20.03 2.67
C ARG A 89 24.07 19.26 3.09
N GLN A 90 24.28 18.05 2.58
CA GLN A 90 25.46 17.25 2.91
C GLN A 90 26.73 17.84 2.29
N VAL A 91 26.66 18.34 1.06
CA VAL A 91 27.79 19.02 0.40
C VAL A 91 28.17 20.32 1.12
N SER A 92 27.19 21.10 1.60
CA SER A 92 27.47 22.32 2.38
C SER A 92 28.12 22.08 3.74
N ILE A 93 27.94 20.90 4.34
CA ILE A 93 28.54 20.53 5.64
C ILE A 93 29.99 20.05 5.48
N GLN A 94 30.36 19.55 4.30
CA GLN A 94 31.72 19.07 3.99
C GLN A 94 32.65 20.16 3.45
N SER A 95 32.16 21.39 3.29
CA SER A 95 32.90 22.53 2.70
C SER A 95 33.32 23.59 3.74
N ILE A 96 33.28 23.26 5.03
CA ILE A 96 33.78 24.04 6.17
C ILE A 96 34.85 23.20 6.85
#